data_AF-A0A397GX43-F1
#
_entry.id   AF-A0A397GX43-F1
#
_cell.length_a   1.000
_cell.length_b   1.000
_cell.length_c   1.000
_cell.angle_alpha   90.00
_cell.angle_beta   90.00
_cell.angle_gamma   90.00
#
_symmetry.space_group_name_H-M   'P 1'
#
loop_
_entity.id
_entity.type
_entity.pdbx_description
1 polymer ?
#
loop_
_entity_poly.entity_id
_entity_poly.type
_entity_poly.pdbx_seq_one_letter_code
_entity_poly.pdbx_strand_id
1 'polypeptide(L)'
;MNNVYHNNETMRDHAQNNLETKTTFLSLPPELHLLISSHLRFPDIVYFRITCAYLYSLLPPLTHSQLLLAETTDYALSKDIYACRYCLRLRPASRFADRMRRRRRSKYGRDAEKRFCVECGLQPRAGTDEEARYGPGAQMRINGVLYVICITCRRFALGYGGGIECQECGLDRERVRQQKLLQIRRDSGIYGALVDEG
;
A
#
# COMPACT_ATOMS: atom_id res chain seq x y z
N MET A 1 -31.53 -69.57 -59.17
CA MET A 1 -32.69 -68.65 -59.07
C MET A 1 -32.62 -67.96 -57.73
N ASN A 2 -32.44 -66.62 -57.73
CA ASN A 2 -32.93 -65.58 -56.80
C ASN A 2 -32.71 -65.79 -55.27
N ASN A 3 -32.46 -64.83 -54.39
CA ASN A 3 -32.22 -63.38 -54.37
C ASN A 3 -31.79 -63.10 -52.89
N VAL A 4 -30.76 -62.30 -52.61
CA VAL A 4 -30.86 -60.88 -52.15
C VAL A 4 -31.38 -60.66 -50.71
N TYR A 5 -30.42 -60.26 -49.86
CA TYR A 5 -30.39 -59.19 -48.84
C TYR A 5 -31.40 -59.06 -47.66
N HIS A 6 -30.77 -58.82 -46.50
CA HIS A 6 -31.00 -57.75 -45.51
C HIS A 6 -31.63 -58.04 -44.13
N ASN A 7 -30.74 -57.90 -43.12
CA ASN A 7 -30.78 -57.05 -41.92
C ASN A 7 -31.99 -57.09 -40.97
N ASN A 8 -31.71 -57.18 -39.67
CA ASN A 8 -31.98 -56.09 -38.70
C ASN A 8 -31.39 -56.42 -37.33
N GLU A 9 -30.15 -55.98 -37.09
CA GLU A 9 -29.69 -55.59 -35.76
C GLU A 9 -30.28 -54.21 -35.45
N THR A 10 -31.02 -54.06 -34.34
CA THR A 10 -31.08 -52.84 -33.51
C THR A 10 -32.17 -52.99 -32.43
N MET A 11 -31.77 -53.33 -31.21
CA MET A 11 -32.46 -52.91 -29.97
C MET A 11 -31.51 -53.09 -28.79
N ARG A 12 -30.68 -52.06 -28.55
CA ARG A 12 -30.21 -51.74 -27.20
C ARG A 12 -30.28 -50.23 -27.05
N ASP A 13 -31.28 -49.81 -26.30
CA ASP A 13 -31.51 -48.46 -25.82
C ASP A 13 -30.28 -47.97 -25.05
N HIS A 14 -29.38 -47.29 -25.75
CA HIS A 14 -28.48 -46.34 -25.12
C HIS A 14 -29.27 -45.06 -24.90
N ALA A 15 -29.91 -44.99 -23.73
CA ALA A 15 -30.37 -43.73 -23.16
C ALA A 15 -29.14 -42.82 -22.97
N GLN A 16 -28.88 -42.02 -24.00
CA GLN A 16 -27.92 -40.93 -23.96
C GLN A 16 -28.44 -39.91 -22.94
N ASN A 17 -27.96 -40.03 -21.70
CA ASN A 17 -28.00 -38.96 -20.71
C ASN A 17 -27.12 -37.82 -21.23
N ASN A 18 -27.68 -36.98 -22.11
CA ASN A 18 -27.17 -35.64 -22.38
C ASN A 18 -27.41 -34.79 -21.13
N LEU A 19 -26.60 -34.99 -20.09
CA LEU A 19 -26.33 -33.90 -19.16
C LEU A 19 -25.50 -32.90 -19.95
N GLU A 20 -26.20 -31.91 -20.50
CA GLU A 20 -25.62 -30.72 -21.10
C GLU A 20 -24.78 -30.03 -20.01
N THR A 21 -23.51 -30.43 -19.88
CA THR A 21 -22.60 -29.83 -18.91
C THR A 21 -22.41 -28.38 -19.33
N LYS A 22 -23.08 -27.46 -18.64
CA LYS A 22 -22.81 -26.03 -18.77
C LYS A 22 -21.35 -25.80 -18.44
N THR A 23 -20.54 -25.63 -19.47
CA THR A 23 -19.16 -25.18 -19.33
C THR A 23 -19.20 -23.75 -18.84
N THR A 24 -18.73 -23.54 -17.61
CA THR A 24 -18.59 -22.21 -17.04
C THR A 24 -17.16 -21.74 -17.25
N PHE A 25 -16.93 -20.43 -17.25
CA PHE A 25 -15.58 -19.88 -17.35
C PHE A 25 -14.63 -20.52 -16.32
N LEU A 26 -15.08 -20.69 -15.08
CA LEU A 26 -14.28 -21.27 -13.99
C LEU A 26 -14.00 -22.78 -14.14
N SER A 27 -14.66 -23.46 -15.09
CA SER A 27 -14.37 -24.86 -15.42
C SER A 27 -13.20 -25.03 -16.40
N LEU A 28 -12.65 -23.93 -16.92
CA LEU A 28 -11.43 -23.98 -17.72
C LEU A 28 -10.22 -24.37 -16.85
N PRO A 29 -9.23 -25.09 -17.42
CA PRO A 29 -7.96 -25.33 -16.74
C PRO A 29 -7.27 -24.02 -16.31
N PRO A 30 -6.54 -24.01 -15.17
CA PRO A 30 -5.84 -22.83 -14.67
C PRO A 30 -4.90 -22.18 -15.69
N GLU A 31 -4.27 -22.97 -16.57
CA GLU A 31 -3.40 -22.51 -17.64
C GLU A 31 -4.13 -21.62 -18.63
N LEU A 32 -5.40 -21.94 -18.94
CA LEU A 32 -6.23 -21.11 -19.81
C LEU A 32 -6.63 -19.80 -19.13
N HIS A 33 -6.91 -19.80 -17.82
CA HIS A 33 -7.12 -18.57 -17.08
C HIS A 33 -5.89 -17.65 -17.10
N LEU A 34 -4.69 -18.22 -16.96
CA LEU A 34 -3.43 -17.48 -17.07
C LEU A 34 -3.21 -16.94 -18.49
N LEU A 35 -3.45 -17.75 -19.51
CA LEU A 35 -3.36 -17.33 -20.92
C LEU A 35 -4.32 -16.18 -21.21
N ILE A 36 -5.59 -16.29 -20.81
CA ILE A 36 -6.59 -15.22 -20.94
C ILE A 36 -6.09 -13.96 -20.25
N SER A 37 -5.57 -14.07 -19.02
CA SER A 37 -5.04 -12.94 -18.27
C SER A 37 -3.91 -12.20 -18.98
N SER A 38 -3.08 -12.91 -19.77
CA SER A 38 -1.98 -12.31 -20.53
C SER A 38 -2.46 -11.40 -21.67
N HIS A 39 -3.70 -11.58 -22.12
CA HIS A 39 -4.34 -10.75 -23.15
C HIS A 39 -5.19 -9.62 -22.57
N LEU A 40 -5.45 -9.62 -21.26
CA LEU A 40 -6.21 -8.55 -20.61
C LEU A 40 -5.30 -7.36 -20.29
N ARG A 41 -5.69 -6.18 -20.77
CA ARG A 41 -5.05 -4.91 -20.39
C ARG A 41 -5.80 -4.28 -19.22
N PHE A 42 -5.26 -3.16 -18.73
CA PHE A 42 -5.98 -2.35 -17.77
C PHE A 42 -7.21 -1.68 -18.44
N PRO A 43 -8.42 -1.65 -17.81
CA PRO A 43 -8.76 -2.09 -16.45
C PRO A 43 -9.15 -3.57 -16.31
N ASP A 44 -9.35 -4.28 -17.42
CA ASP A 44 -9.95 -5.62 -17.47
C ASP A 44 -9.23 -6.64 -16.59
N ILE A 45 -7.89 -6.62 -16.59
CA ILE A 45 -7.10 -7.53 -15.73
C ILE A 45 -7.36 -7.32 -14.25
N VAL A 46 -7.67 -6.09 -13.82
CA VAL A 46 -8.00 -5.78 -12.43
C VAL A 46 -9.37 -6.34 -12.09
N TYR A 47 -10.37 -6.08 -12.94
CA TYR A 47 -11.72 -6.60 -12.74
C TYR A 47 -11.70 -8.13 -12.71
N PHE A 48 -11.01 -8.74 -13.65
CA PHE A 48 -10.87 -10.18 -13.73
C PHE A 48 -10.27 -10.78 -12.46
N ARG A 49 -9.22 -10.15 -11.91
CA ARG A 49 -8.57 -10.58 -10.67
C ARG A 49 -9.45 -10.44 -9.44
N ILE A 50 -10.32 -9.43 -9.36
CA ILE A 50 -11.16 -9.19 -8.16
C ILE A 50 -12.52 -9.89 -8.22
N THR A 51 -12.86 -10.54 -9.33
CA THR A 51 -14.15 -11.23 -9.50
C THR A 51 -14.37 -12.33 -8.45
N CYS A 52 -13.34 -13.12 -8.14
CA CYS A 52 -13.44 -14.17 -7.11
C CYS A 52 -12.08 -14.50 -6.47
N ALA A 53 -12.11 -15.16 -5.32
CA ALA A 53 -10.92 -15.54 -4.57
C ALA A 53 -9.98 -16.47 -5.36
N TYR A 54 -10.53 -17.38 -6.16
CA TYR A 54 -9.76 -18.28 -7.02
C TYR A 54 -8.90 -17.49 -8.02
N LEU A 55 -9.51 -16.62 -8.82
CA LEU A 55 -8.80 -15.78 -9.79
C LEU A 55 -7.81 -14.84 -9.10
N TYR A 56 -8.16 -14.30 -7.94
CA TYR A 56 -7.25 -13.48 -7.16
C TYR A 56 -5.98 -14.25 -6.75
N SER A 57 -6.11 -15.52 -6.36
CA SER A 57 -4.98 -16.36 -5.97
C SER A 57 -4.17 -16.87 -7.16
N LEU A 58 -4.84 -17.21 -8.27
CA LEU A 58 -4.20 -17.80 -9.45
C LEU A 58 -3.44 -16.78 -10.28
N LEU A 59 -4.03 -15.60 -10.51
CA LEU A 59 -3.45 -14.61 -11.41
C LEU A 59 -2.19 -13.98 -10.79
N PRO A 60 -1.22 -13.56 -11.61
CA PRO A 60 -0.06 -12.84 -11.11
C PRO A 60 -0.49 -11.52 -10.43
N PRO A 61 0.30 -11.04 -9.45
CA PRO A 61 0.11 -9.69 -8.91
C PRO A 61 0.21 -8.64 -10.03
N LEU A 62 -0.56 -7.56 -9.89
CA LEU A 62 -0.51 -6.46 -10.86
C LEU A 62 0.88 -5.84 -10.90
N THR A 63 1.36 -5.54 -12.10
CA THR A 63 2.61 -4.81 -12.28
C THR A 63 2.45 -3.36 -11.81
N HIS A 64 3.57 -2.70 -11.51
CA HIS A 64 3.51 -1.31 -11.08
C HIS A 64 2.94 -0.38 -12.17
N SER A 65 3.23 -0.63 -13.45
CA SER A 65 2.66 0.14 -14.55
C SER A 65 1.14 -0.02 -14.64
N GLN A 66 0.62 -1.24 -14.45
CA GLN A 66 -0.84 -1.48 -14.37
C GLN A 66 -1.48 -0.72 -13.20
N LEU A 67 -0.80 -0.64 -12.04
CA LEU A 67 -1.29 0.12 -10.90
C LEU A 67 -1.29 1.64 -11.15
N LEU A 68 -0.28 2.16 -11.86
CA LEU A 68 -0.24 3.57 -12.25
C LEU A 68 -1.36 3.92 -13.23
N LEU A 69 -1.68 3.04 -14.18
CA LEU A 69 -2.87 3.18 -15.02
C LEU A 69 -4.16 3.11 -14.20
N ALA A 70 -4.21 2.24 -13.19
CA ALA A 70 -5.37 2.13 -12.31
C ALA A 70 -5.65 3.38 -11.49
N GLU A 71 -4.59 4.09 -11.10
CA GLU A 71 -4.66 5.36 -10.37
C GLU A 71 -5.35 6.48 -11.17
N THR A 72 -5.43 6.38 -12.50
CA THR A 72 -6.07 7.39 -13.36
C THR A 72 -7.55 7.15 -13.62
N THR A 73 -8.14 6.07 -13.08
CA THR A 73 -9.59 5.82 -13.20
C THR A 73 -10.41 6.76 -12.33
N ASP A 74 -11.65 7.05 -12.73
CA ASP A 74 -12.58 7.90 -11.97
C ASP A 74 -12.79 7.39 -10.54
N TYR A 75 -12.82 6.07 -10.36
CA TYR A 75 -12.87 5.46 -9.04
C TYR A 75 -11.65 5.81 -8.18
N ALA A 76 -10.43 5.64 -8.72
CA ALA A 76 -9.20 5.94 -7.98
C ALA A 76 -8.99 7.45 -7.77
N LEU A 77 -9.47 8.29 -8.68
CA LEU A 77 -9.47 9.74 -8.55
C LEU A 77 -10.43 10.19 -7.43
N SER A 78 -11.68 9.73 -7.45
CA SER A 78 -12.70 10.11 -6.45
C SER A 78 -12.38 9.63 -5.02
N LYS A 79 -11.65 8.51 -4.89
CA LYS A 79 -11.22 7.96 -3.60
C LYS A 79 -9.82 8.40 -3.16
N ASP A 80 -9.17 9.28 -3.93
CA ASP A 80 -7.79 9.73 -3.70
C ASP A 80 -6.82 8.56 -3.45
N ILE A 81 -6.79 7.61 -4.38
CA ILE A 81 -5.95 6.39 -4.30
C ILE A 81 -4.69 6.58 -5.15
N TYR A 82 -3.58 5.98 -4.71
CA TYR A 82 -2.27 6.01 -5.37
C TYR A 82 -1.62 4.63 -5.43
N ALA A 83 -0.80 4.40 -6.45
CA ALA A 83 0.04 3.21 -6.59
C ALA A 83 1.31 3.30 -5.73
N CYS A 84 1.64 2.20 -5.04
CA CYS A 84 2.92 2.03 -4.36
C CYS A 84 3.82 1.08 -5.16
N ARG A 85 5.05 1.53 -5.47
CA ARG A 85 6.05 0.75 -6.23
C ARG A 85 6.50 -0.52 -5.53
N TYR A 86 6.56 -0.54 -4.20
CA TYR A 86 7.17 -1.66 -3.47
C TYR A 86 6.16 -2.73 -3.09
N CYS A 87 5.03 -2.38 -2.48
CA CYS A 87 4.04 -3.39 -2.12
C CYS A 87 3.10 -3.77 -3.27
N LEU A 88 3.24 -3.17 -4.46
CA LEU A 88 2.40 -3.39 -5.64
C LEU A 88 0.88 -3.38 -5.31
N ARG A 89 0.47 -2.34 -4.57
CA ARG A 89 -0.92 -2.14 -4.16
C ARG A 89 -1.35 -0.69 -4.41
N LEU A 90 -2.62 -0.53 -4.77
CA LEU A 90 -3.33 0.72 -4.66
C LEU A 90 -3.64 1.02 -3.19
N ARG A 91 -3.29 2.20 -2.69
CA ARG A 91 -3.49 2.61 -1.30
C ARG A 91 -4.10 4.01 -1.25
N PRO A 92 -4.95 4.32 -0.25
CA PRO A 92 -5.48 5.66 -0.08
C PRO A 92 -4.35 6.65 0.19
N ALA A 93 -4.57 7.91 -0.15
CA ALA A 93 -3.58 8.97 -0.04
C ALA A 93 -3.00 9.16 1.37
N SER A 94 -3.80 8.87 2.40
CA SER A 94 -3.36 8.88 3.82
C SER A 94 -2.25 7.87 4.13
N ARG A 95 -1.99 6.90 3.25
CA ARG A 95 -0.87 5.96 3.37
C ARG A 95 0.40 6.45 2.70
N PHE A 96 0.41 7.67 2.16
CA PHE A 96 1.58 8.28 1.52
C PHE A 96 1.94 9.59 2.22
N ALA A 97 3.24 9.87 2.34
CA ALA A 97 3.69 11.19 2.74
C ALA A 97 3.26 12.25 1.70
N ASP A 98 2.98 13.47 2.11
CA ASP A 98 2.55 14.58 1.24
C ASP A 98 3.53 14.82 0.09
N ARG A 99 4.84 14.67 0.35
CA ARG A 99 5.89 14.77 -0.66
C ARG A 99 5.79 13.69 -1.74
N MET A 100 5.17 12.54 -1.44
CA MET A 100 4.91 11.47 -2.40
C MET A 100 3.69 11.75 -3.26
N ARG A 101 2.84 12.72 -2.93
CA ARG A 101 1.59 13.01 -3.66
C ARG A 101 1.60 14.32 -4.43
N ARG A 102 2.64 15.14 -4.24
CA ARG A 102 2.73 16.52 -4.75
C ARG A 102 3.87 16.68 -5.77
N ARG A 103 3.82 17.79 -6.51
CA ARG A 103 4.87 18.20 -7.46
C ARG A 103 5.19 17.07 -8.46
N ARG A 104 6.47 16.75 -8.65
CA ARG A 104 6.94 15.72 -9.58
C ARG A 104 6.41 14.32 -9.27
N ARG A 105 5.99 14.02 -8.04
CA ARG A 105 5.42 12.72 -7.64
C ARG A 105 3.89 12.72 -7.60
N SER A 106 3.23 13.78 -8.05
CA SER A 106 1.77 13.80 -8.22
C SER A 106 1.30 12.75 -9.25
N LYS A 107 -0.01 12.51 -9.35
CA LYS A 107 -0.58 11.47 -10.23
C LYS A 107 -0.05 11.54 -11.67
N TYR A 108 -0.01 12.76 -12.20
CA TYR A 108 0.48 13.09 -13.56
C TYR A 108 1.93 13.59 -13.58
N GLY A 109 2.63 13.51 -12.45
CA GLY A 109 4.01 13.96 -12.33
C GLY A 109 5.01 12.97 -12.93
N ARG A 110 6.10 13.48 -13.49
CA ARG A 110 7.18 12.67 -14.11
C ARG A 110 7.87 11.65 -13.19
N ASP A 111 7.77 11.83 -11.87
CA ASP A 111 8.31 10.91 -10.85
C ASP A 111 7.18 10.13 -10.15
N ALA A 112 6.00 10.03 -10.76
CA ALA A 112 4.87 9.25 -10.24
C ALA A 112 5.26 7.81 -9.93
N GLU A 113 6.08 7.21 -10.80
CA GLU A 113 6.57 5.85 -10.63
C GLU A 113 7.53 5.66 -9.44
N LYS A 114 7.99 6.73 -8.81
CA LYS A 114 8.90 6.68 -7.66
C LYS A 114 8.15 6.78 -6.33
N ARG A 115 6.82 6.74 -6.34
CA ARG A 115 5.98 6.74 -5.15
C ARG A 115 6.11 5.43 -4.36
N PHE A 116 6.11 5.58 -3.04
CA PHE A 116 5.98 4.47 -2.11
C PHE A 116 5.15 4.90 -0.90
N CYS A 117 4.39 3.96 -0.34
CA CYS A 117 3.61 4.20 0.87
C CYS A 117 4.53 4.28 2.09
N VAL A 118 4.01 4.86 3.17
CA VAL A 118 4.72 5.03 4.44
C VAL A 118 5.17 3.68 5.00
N GLU A 119 4.30 2.67 4.99
CA GLU A 119 4.65 1.30 5.42
C GLU A 119 5.91 0.77 4.72
N CYS A 120 5.95 0.82 3.38
CA CYS A 120 7.14 0.39 2.62
C CYS A 120 8.35 1.29 2.85
N GLY A 121 8.13 2.55 3.24
CA GLY A 121 9.20 3.47 3.59
C GLY A 121 9.84 3.16 4.94
N LEU A 122 9.06 2.63 5.89
CA LEU A 122 9.48 2.25 7.24
C LEU A 122 10.13 0.86 7.29
N GLN A 123 9.82 -0.01 6.33
CA GLN A 123 10.38 -1.36 6.28
C GLN A 123 11.78 -1.37 5.66
N PRO A 124 12.69 -2.23 6.17
CA PRO A 124 13.93 -2.59 5.48
C PRO A 124 13.66 -3.11 4.06
N ARG A 125 14.68 -3.12 3.22
CA ARG A 125 14.55 -3.67 1.88
C ARG A 125 14.45 -5.18 1.97
N ALA A 126 13.39 -5.75 1.38
CA ALA A 126 13.18 -7.19 1.38
C ALA A 126 14.39 -7.89 0.73
N GLY A 127 14.98 -8.83 1.45
CA GLY A 127 16.11 -9.63 0.97
C GLY A 127 17.48 -8.94 1.05
N THR A 128 17.60 -7.79 1.72
CA THR A 128 18.90 -7.17 2.00
C THR A 128 18.98 -6.65 3.43
N ASP A 129 20.18 -6.56 3.99
CA ASP A 129 20.45 -5.89 5.28
C ASP A 129 20.40 -4.35 5.17
N GLU A 130 19.83 -3.83 4.09
CA GLU A 130 19.82 -2.39 3.81
C GLU A 130 18.75 -1.65 4.63
N GLU A 131 19.10 -0.43 5.00
CA GLU A 131 18.26 0.47 5.78
C GLU A 131 16.90 0.79 5.11
N ALA A 132 15.92 1.07 5.96
CA ALA A 132 14.63 1.60 5.55
C ALA A 132 14.79 2.92 4.76
N ARG A 133 13.82 3.25 3.90
CA ARG A 133 13.87 4.48 3.08
C ARG A 133 13.71 5.73 3.94
N TYR A 134 13.03 5.58 5.06
CA TYR A 134 12.99 6.55 6.13
C TYR A 134 13.87 6.05 7.27
N GLY A 135 15.00 6.73 7.48
CA GLY A 135 15.89 6.49 8.60
C GLY A 135 15.52 7.33 9.84
N PRO A 136 16.20 7.12 10.96
CA PRO A 136 16.02 7.95 12.15
C PRO A 136 16.23 9.44 11.89
N GLY A 137 15.40 10.28 12.51
CA GLY A 137 15.32 11.71 12.26
C GLY A 137 14.55 12.09 10.99
N ALA A 138 14.15 11.13 10.15
CA ALA A 138 13.36 11.43 8.97
C ALA A 138 12.02 12.07 9.37
N GLN A 139 11.71 13.19 8.72
CA GLN A 139 10.44 13.90 8.87
C GLN A 139 9.54 13.62 7.68
N MET A 140 8.27 13.36 7.95
CA MET A 140 7.25 13.22 6.93
C MET A 140 5.96 13.86 7.36
N ARG A 141 5.31 14.55 6.41
CA ARG A 141 3.95 15.05 6.62
C ARG A 141 2.97 14.10 5.97
N ILE A 142 1.92 13.74 6.69
CA ILE A 142 0.82 12.92 6.18
C ILE A 142 -0.45 13.72 6.43
N ASN A 143 -1.10 14.17 5.36
CA ASN A 143 -2.25 15.08 5.44
C ASN A 143 -1.95 16.33 6.27
N GLY A 144 -0.77 16.92 6.05
CA GLY A 144 -0.32 18.11 6.77
C GLY A 144 0.25 17.86 8.17
N VAL A 145 -0.07 16.74 8.81
CA VAL A 145 0.41 16.37 10.16
C VAL A 145 1.84 15.87 10.10
N LEU A 146 2.71 16.40 10.96
CA LEU A 146 4.11 16.00 11.06
C LEU A 146 4.26 14.71 11.84
N TYR A 147 4.87 13.72 11.20
CA TYR A 147 5.40 12.51 11.81
C TYR A 147 6.90 12.46 11.65
N VAL A 148 7.56 11.76 12.57
CA VAL A 148 9.00 11.53 12.54
C VAL A 148 9.33 10.09 12.90
N ILE A 149 10.47 9.61 12.42
CA ILE A 149 11.16 8.49 13.07
C ILE A 149 12.04 9.11 14.14
N CYS A 150 11.62 9.04 15.40
CA CYS A 150 12.28 9.76 16.47
C CYS A 150 13.76 9.35 16.59
N ILE A 151 14.67 10.34 16.66
CA ILE A 151 16.10 10.04 16.83
C ILE A 151 16.42 9.38 18.18
N THR A 152 15.61 9.67 19.21
CA THR A 152 15.79 9.19 20.59
C THR A 152 15.24 7.78 20.78
N CYS A 153 13.94 7.57 20.54
CA CYS A 153 13.28 6.29 20.80
C CYS A 153 13.11 5.41 19.55
N ARG A 154 13.53 5.88 18.37
CA ARG A 154 13.45 5.19 17.07
C ARG A 154 12.04 4.81 16.58
N ARG A 155 10.99 5.21 17.29
CA ARG A 155 9.59 4.94 16.91
C ARG A 155 9.10 5.93 15.86
N PHE A 156 8.22 5.47 14.99
CA PHE A 156 7.43 6.32 14.11
C PHE A 156 6.25 6.92 14.90
N ALA A 157 6.23 8.24 15.09
CA ALA A 157 5.23 8.92 15.91
C ALA A 157 5.04 10.39 15.48
N LEU A 158 4.07 11.08 16.09
CA LEU A 158 3.85 12.51 15.89
C LEU A 158 5.11 13.31 16.25
N GLY A 159 5.49 14.28 15.42
CA GLY A 159 6.69 15.09 15.62
C GLY A 159 6.50 16.25 16.59
N TYR A 160 7.52 16.53 17.41
CA TYR A 160 7.54 17.67 18.32
C TYR A 160 8.13 18.93 17.67
N GLY A 161 7.38 20.04 17.66
CA GLY A 161 7.90 21.37 17.33
C GLY A 161 8.60 21.52 15.96
N GLY A 162 8.29 20.67 14.97
CA GLY A 162 8.99 20.68 13.68
C GLY A 162 10.37 20.02 13.68
N GLY A 163 10.79 19.43 14.80
CA GLY A 163 12.10 18.80 14.99
C GLY A 163 12.18 17.35 14.52
N ILE A 164 13.21 16.66 14.99
CA ILE A 164 13.55 15.26 14.66
C ILE A 164 13.17 14.27 15.76
N GLU A 165 12.41 14.73 16.76
CA GLU A 165 11.95 13.93 17.89
C GLU A 165 10.43 13.79 17.87
N CYS A 166 9.94 12.67 18.43
CA CYS A 166 8.51 12.51 18.64
C CYS A 166 8.03 13.45 19.76
N GLN A 167 6.71 13.64 19.82
CA GLN A 167 6.04 14.47 20.81
C GLN A 167 6.43 14.11 22.26
N GLU A 168 6.46 12.82 22.59
CA GLU A 168 6.82 12.33 23.92
C GLU A 168 8.26 12.71 24.29
N CYS A 169 9.24 12.26 23.50
CA CYS A 169 10.66 12.55 23.76
C CYS A 169 10.96 14.06 23.75
N GLY A 170 10.31 14.81 22.87
CA GLY A 170 10.47 16.27 22.80
C GLY A 170 9.95 17.00 24.04
N LEU A 171 8.78 16.59 24.55
CA LEU A 171 8.22 17.12 25.80
C LEU A 171 9.07 16.74 27.02
N ASP A 172 9.55 15.50 27.08
CA ASP A 172 10.41 15.05 28.17
C ASP A 172 11.72 15.83 28.21
N ARG A 173 12.35 16.04 27.05
CA ARG A 173 13.56 16.86 26.94
C ARG A 173 13.30 18.31 27.36
N GLU A 174 12.17 18.90 26.95
CA GLU A 174 11.82 20.26 27.34
C GLU A 174 11.56 20.37 28.86
N ARG A 175 10.92 19.37 29.46
CA ARG A 175 10.73 19.29 30.92
C ARG A 175 12.07 19.28 31.66
N VAL A 176 13.01 18.43 31.24
CA VAL A 176 14.36 18.35 31.82
C VAL A 176 15.10 19.67 31.63
N ARG A 177 14.98 20.31 30.46
CA ARG A 177 15.58 21.62 30.18
C ARG A 177 15.05 22.69 31.13
N GLN A 178 13.73 22.75 31.33
CA GLN A 178 13.11 23.73 32.24
C GLN A 178 13.53 23.52 33.69
N GLN A 179 13.57 22.28 34.17
CA GLN A 179 14.07 21.97 35.52
C GLN A 179 15.51 22.41 35.71
N LYS A 180 16.39 22.15 34.74
CA LYS A 180 17.79 22.62 34.78
C LYS A 180 17.88 24.15 34.80
N LEU A 181 17.06 24.84 34.02
CA LEU A 181 17.03 26.32 34.03
C LEU A 181 16.56 26.88 35.37
N LEU A 182 15.58 26.25 36.01
CA LEU A 182 15.12 26.65 37.35
C LEU A 182 16.21 26.41 38.40
N GLN A 183 16.92 25.28 38.32
CA GLN A 183 18.04 24.98 39.21
C GLN A 183 19.17 26.00 39.04
N ILE A 184 19.58 26.29 37.79
CA ILE A 184 20.60 27.32 37.51
C ILE A 184 20.17 28.68 38.06
N ARG A 185 18.90 29.09 37.93
CA ARG A 185 18.41 30.36 38.51
C ARG A 185 18.49 30.39 40.04
N ARG A 186 18.16 29.29 40.71
CA ARG A 186 18.31 29.16 42.18
C ARG A 186 19.79 29.27 42.56
N ASP A 187 20.65 28.54 41.87
CA ASP A 187 22.08 28.48 42.17
C ASP A 187 22.81 29.81 41.85
N SER A 188 22.30 30.58 40.88
CA SER A 188 22.85 31.88 40.49
C SER A 188 22.44 33.04 41.43
N GLY A 189 21.66 32.78 42.49
CA GLY A 189 21.31 33.79 43.49
C GLY A 189 20.45 34.96 42.98
N ILE A 190 19.74 34.80 41.85
CA ILE A 190 18.81 35.83 41.32
C ILE A 190 17.47 35.77 42.08
N TYR A 191 17.56 35.90 43.40
CA TYR A 191 16.51 36.34 44.32
C TYR A 191 17.21 37.30 45.30
N GLY A 192 17.65 38.44 44.77
CA GLY A 192 18.21 39.55 45.53
C GLY A 192 17.33 40.78 45.35
N ALA A 193 16.74 41.23 46.46
CA ALA A 193 16.15 42.55 46.70
C ALA A 193 14.79 42.88 46.04
N LEU A 194 13.70 42.35 46.62
CA LEU A 194 12.47 43.12 46.82
C LEU A 194 11.78 42.62 48.10
N VAL A 195 12.41 42.84 49.27
CA VAL A 195 11.67 42.95 50.53
C VAL A 195 12.44 43.89 51.47
N ASP A 196 11.72 44.93 51.91
CA ASP A 196 11.93 45.86 53.04
C ASP A 196 13.16 46.77 53.08
N GLU A 197 12.95 48.10 53.09
CA GLU A 197 12.78 48.96 54.27
C GLU A 197 11.87 50.14 53.84
N GLY A 198 10.89 50.65 54.59
CA GLY A 198 10.95 51.04 56.01
C GLY A 198 10.86 52.56 56.06
#